data_AF-A0A6J8ATH3-F1
#
_entry.id   AF-A0A6J8ATH3-F1
#
_cell.length_a   1.000
_cell.length_b   1.000
_cell.length_c   1.000
_cell.angle_alpha   90.00
_cell.angle_beta   90.00
_cell.angle_gamma   90.00
#
_symmetry.space_group_name_H-M   'P 1'
#
loop_
_entity.id
_entity.type
_entity.pdbx_description
1 polymer ?
#
loop_
_entity_poly.entity_id
_entity_poly.type
_entity_poly.pdbx_seq_one_letter_code
_entity_poly.pdbx_strand_id
1 'polypeptide(L)'
;MKIVTEEYIQHLSNYHYQILYKPELLFDVPFQYQNRIALEFNHLYHWHPLIPDDFRFGGTNYTLKHLLGNPEIVIKHGMASFVDSLSKQIAGRFTVKNHPHFGVKVAKNVIKHGRELRLQSYNNYRKRFNLQPFQSFEQLTGNKKLAKELETLYGDINGVEFYVGLLSEKLRPKAMFSETMMELGSPFSLKGLMSNPLSSPKYWKPSTFGGAVGFDLVNSATLKKLFCQNINGDCPEVSFRVPGFVESQGEADDESFRNCPEHGEL
;
A
#
# COMPACT_ATOMS: atom_id res chain seq x y z
N MET A 1 14.52 6.50 0.86
CA MET A 1 13.66 7.71 0.88
C MET A 1 13.40 8.25 -0.53
N LYS A 2 14.45 8.50 -1.34
CA LYS A 2 14.32 8.89 -2.76
C LYS A 2 13.38 7.98 -3.59
N ILE A 3 13.73 6.70 -3.75
CA ILE A 3 12.91 5.69 -4.46
C ILE A 3 11.48 5.61 -3.90
N VAL A 4 11.34 5.64 -2.57
CA VAL A 4 10.01 5.59 -1.92
C VAL A 4 9.15 6.79 -2.31
N THR A 5 9.74 7.99 -2.40
CA THR A 5 9.00 9.22 -2.68
C THR A 5 8.70 9.35 -4.17
N GLU A 6 9.71 9.17 -5.03
CA GLU A 6 9.61 9.52 -6.46
C GLU A 6 9.13 8.37 -7.34
N GLU A 7 9.18 7.13 -6.87
CA GLU A 7 8.72 5.96 -7.65
C GLU A 7 7.58 5.23 -6.95
N TYR A 8 7.71 4.90 -5.66
CA TYR A 8 6.67 4.16 -4.94
C TYR A 8 5.43 5.01 -4.67
N ILE A 9 5.56 6.16 -3.98
CA ILE A 9 4.41 7.07 -3.74
C ILE A 9 3.87 7.64 -5.05
N GLN A 10 4.75 7.94 -6.02
CA GLN A 10 4.33 8.34 -7.36
C GLN A 10 3.40 7.30 -8.00
N HIS A 11 3.77 6.01 -7.94
CA HIS A 11 2.95 4.93 -8.42
C HIS A 11 1.61 4.80 -7.66
N LEU A 12 1.64 4.82 -6.33
CA LEU A 12 0.44 4.65 -5.50
C LEU A 12 -0.56 5.80 -5.66
N SER A 13 -0.07 7.03 -5.75
CA SER A 13 -0.91 8.23 -5.86
C SER A 13 -1.55 8.38 -7.23
N ASN A 14 -0.92 7.82 -8.28
CA ASN A 14 -1.32 7.97 -9.67
C ASN A 14 -1.51 9.45 -10.10
N TYR A 15 -0.72 10.35 -9.51
CA TYR A 15 -0.73 11.76 -9.87
C TYR A 15 0.02 11.99 -11.19
N HIS A 16 -0.48 12.93 -11.99
CA HIS A 16 0.25 13.47 -13.13
C HIS A 16 1.35 14.46 -12.72
N TYR A 17 1.31 14.91 -11.46
CA TYR A 17 2.38 15.69 -10.85
C TYR A 17 3.56 14.79 -10.51
N GLN A 18 4.78 15.24 -10.84
CA GLN A 18 6.01 14.55 -10.48
C GLN A 18 6.42 14.89 -9.04
N ILE A 19 6.30 13.90 -8.16
CA ILE A 19 6.68 14.02 -6.75
C ILE A 19 8.21 13.98 -6.65
N LEU A 20 8.77 14.90 -5.87
CA LEU A 20 10.22 15.04 -5.70
C LEU A 20 10.61 14.86 -4.23
N TYR A 21 11.68 14.09 -4.00
CA TYR A 21 12.37 14.03 -2.72
C TYR A 21 13.43 15.12 -2.68
N LYS A 22 13.06 16.28 -2.13
CA LYS A 22 13.95 17.45 -2.02
C LYS A 22 13.90 18.03 -0.60
N PRO A 23 14.75 17.56 0.33
CA PRO A 23 14.76 18.02 1.73
C PRO A 23 14.90 19.54 1.90
N GLU A 24 15.62 20.18 0.99
CA GLU A 24 15.85 21.64 0.96
C GLU A 24 14.56 22.46 0.98
N LEU A 25 13.45 21.92 0.46
CA LEU A 25 12.16 22.60 0.47
C LEU A 25 11.61 22.85 1.89
N LEU A 26 12.16 22.17 2.90
CA LEU A 26 11.75 22.29 4.29
C LEU A 26 12.74 23.07 5.17
N PHE A 27 13.84 23.60 4.63
CA PHE A 27 14.90 24.20 5.46
C PHE A 27 14.46 25.52 6.10
N ASP A 28 13.62 26.28 5.41
CA ASP A 28 13.13 27.58 5.85
C ASP A 28 11.68 27.51 6.40
N VAL A 29 11.17 26.31 6.68
CA VAL A 29 9.83 26.12 7.24
C VAL A 29 9.90 25.51 8.64
N PRO A 30 8.98 25.87 9.57
CA PRO A 30 8.90 25.23 10.88
C PRO A 30 8.52 23.74 10.76
N PHE A 31 9.53 22.88 10.61
CA PHE A 31 9.36 21.44 10.47
C PHE A 31 10.21 20.67 11.47
N GLN A 32 9.58 19.71 12.15
CA GLN A 32 10.24 18.90 13.17
C GLN A 32 10.83 17.63 12.55
N TYR A 33 12.15 17.45 12.63
CA TYR A 33 12.88 16.25 12.16
C TYR A 33 12.84 15.12 13.19
N GLN A 34 11.61 14.73 13.57
CA GLN A 34 11.31 13.58 14.42
C GLN A 34 10.00 12.94 13.98
N ASN A 35 9.88 11.63 14.16
CA ASN A 35 8.66 10.87 13.88
C ASN A 35 8.31 9.94 15.02
N ARG A 36 7.03 9.67 15.20
CA ARG A 36 6.53 8.53 16.00
C ARG A 36 5.45 7.84 15.18
N ILE A 37 5.64 6.55 14.92
CA ILE A 37 4.69 5.76 14.14
C ILE A 37 3.39 5.63 14.93
N ALA A 38 2.30 6.10 14.32
CA ALA A 38 0.97 6.00 14.88
C ALA A 38 0.42 4.57 14.70
N LEU A 39 -0.37 4.14 15.68
CA LEU A 39 -1.05 2.85 15.64
C LEU A 39 -2.02 2.76 14.46
N GLU A 40 -2.71 3.85 14.16
CA GLU A 40 -3.62 3.98 13.03
C GLU A 40 -2.89 3.80 11.70
N PHE A 41 -1.65 4.30 11.60
CA PHE A 41 -0.82 4.10 10.42
C PHE A 41 -0.42 2.64 10.25
N ASN A 42 -0.16 1.93 11.36
CA ASN A 42 0.05 0.48 11.33
C ASN A 42 -1.20 -0.25 10.83
N HIS A 43 -2.38 0.03 11.38
CA HIS A 43 -3.64 -0.57 10.92
C HIS A 43 -3.94 -0.26 9.44
N LEU A 44 -3.67 0.98 9.02
CA LEU A 44 -3.84 1.43 7.64
C LEU A 44 -2.97 0.64 6.66
N TYR A 45 -1.74 0.27 7.05
CA TYR A 45 -0.78 -0.43 6.18
C TYR A 45 -1.01 -1.93 6.00
N HIS A 46 -2.13 -2.49 6.49
CA HIS A 46 -2.44 -3.92 6.35
C HIS A 46 -2.98 -4.29 4.95
N TRP A 47 -2.18 -4.07 3.90
CA TRP A 47 -2.56 -4.23 2.48
C TRP A 47 -2.51 -5.66 1.96
N HIS A 48 -2.95 -6.62 2.77
CA HIS A 48 -3.00 -8.04 2.41
C HIS A 48 -3.77 -8.37 1.13
N PRO A 49 -4.81 -7.61 0.72
CA PRO A 49 -5.46 -7.82 -0.57
C PRO A 49 -4.56 -7.66 -1.80
N LEU A 50 -3.37 -7.06 -1.67
CA LEU A 50 -2.40 -6.95 -2.76
C LEU A 50 -1.77 -8.31 -3.12
N ILE A 51 -1.81 -9.28 -2.19
CA ILE A 51 -1.16 -10.58 -2.36
C ILE A 51 -2.00 -11.43 -3.34
N PRO A 52 -1.41 -11.94 -4.44
CA PRO A 52 -2.13 -12.79 -5.39
C PRO A 52 -2.41 -14.19 -4.81
N ASP A 53 -3.29 -14.93 -5.48
CA ASP A 53 -3.59 -16.33 -5.14
C ASP A 53 -2.36 -17.24 -5.35
N ASP A 54 -1.67 -17.03 -6.47
CA ASP A 54 -0.47 -17.76 -6.87
C ASP A 54 0.62 -16.80 -7.35
N PHE A 55 1.87 -17.21 -7.18
CA PHE A 55 3.07 -16.51 -7.65
C PHE A 55 3.74 -17.31 -8.74
N ARG A 56 4.11 -16.65 -9.83
CA ARG A 56 4.75 -17.31 -10.98
C ARG A 56 6.22 -16.94 -11.02
N PHE A 57 7.13 -17.90 -11.00
CA PHE A 57 8.56 -17.64 -11.15
C PHE A 57 9.15 -18.59 -12.19
N GLY A 58 9.78 -18.04 -13.24
CA GLY A 58 10.39 -18.85 -14.29
C GLY A 58 9.45 -19.90 -14.90
N GLY A 59 8.16 -19.56 -15.07
CA GLY A 59 7.12 -20.48 -15.59
C GLY A 59 6.57 -21.51 -14.58
N THR A 60 7.07 -21.53 -13.34
CA THR A 60 6.55 -22.39 -12.26
C THR A 60 5.57 -21.60 -11.38
N ASN A 61 4.42 -22.19 -11.06
CA ASN A 61 3.44 -21.60 -10.14
C ASN A 61 3.69 -22.07 -8.70
N TYR A 62 3.62 -21.14 -7.76
CA TYR A 62 3.78 -21.36 -6.33
C TYR A 62 2.61 -20.76 -5.57
N THR A 63 2.07 -21.50 -4.61
CA THR A 63 1.14 -20.92 -3.63
C THR A 63 1.93 -20.16 -2.58
N LEU A 64 1.29 -19.25 -1.84
CA LEU A 64 1.98 -18.58 -0.73
C LEU A 64 2.54 -19.58 0.30
N LYS A 65 1.85 -20.68 0.57
CA LYS A 65 2.32 -21.73 1.50
C LYS A 65 3.66 -22.33 1.05
N HIS A 66 3.87 -22.46 -0.25
CA HIS A 66 5.15 -22.92 -0.79
C HIS A 66 6.24 -21.85 -0.70
N LEU A 67 5.92 -20.55 -0.72
CA LEU A 67 6.92 -19.49 -0.58
C LEU A 67 7.32 -19.23 0.87
N LEU A 68 6.38 -19.33 1.81
CA LEU A 68 6.62 -19.03 3.21
C LEU A 68 7.62 -20.01 3.82
N GLY A 69 8.76 -19.47 4.28
CA GLY A 69 9.82 -20.26 4.91
C GLY A 69 10.77 -20.96 3.93
N ASN A 70 10.63 -20.72 2.62
CA ASN A 70 11.37 -21.43 1.56
C ASN A 70 12.23 -20.45 0.72
N PRO A 71 13.33 -19.91 1.27
CA PRO A 71 14.18 -18.94 0.58
C PRO A 71 14.93 -19.52 -0.63
N GLU A 72 15.07 -20.84 -0.69
CA GLU A 72 15.73 -21.56 -1.80
C GLU A 72 15.03 -21.36 -3.14
N ILE A 73 13.75 -20.98 -3.15
CA ILE A 73 13.01 -20.65 -4.38
C ILE A 73 13.64 -19.43 -5.07
N VAL A 74 14.09 -18.43 -4.32
CA VAL A 74 14.79 -17.26 -4.89
C VAL A 74 16.14 -17.68 -5.48
N ILE A 75 16.86 -18.57 -4.79
CA ILE A 75 18.16 -19.09 -5.26
C ILE A 75 17.98 -19.92 -6.53
N LYS A 76 16.96 -20.79 -6.56
CA LYS A 76 16.63 -21.67 -7.69
C LYS A 76 16.40 -20.88 -8.99
N HIS A 77 15.61 -19.80 -8.93
CA HIS A 77 15.28 -19.01 -10.12
C HIS A 77 16.32 -17.92 -10.43
N GLY A 78 17.10 -17.52 -9.43
CA GLY A 78 17.99 -16.36 -9.52
C GLY A 78 17.23 -15.05 -9.39
N MET A 79 17.90 -14.04 -8.82
CA MET A 79 17.29 -12.74 -8.52
C MET A 79 16.74 -12.03 -9.76
N ALA A 80 17.43 -12.14 -10.92
CA ALA A 80 16.99 -11.53 -12.17
C ALA A 80 15.59 -12.01 -12.60
N SER A 81 15.43 -13.33 -12.72
CA SER A 81 14.15 -13.97 -13.09
C SER A 81 13.06 -13.70 -12.05
N PHE A 82 13.44 -13.69 -10.76
CA PHE A 82 12.51 -13.43 -9.66
C PHE A 82 11.94 -12.01 -9.72
N VAL A 83 12.79 -10.99 -9.88
CA VAL A 83 12.38 -9.58 -9.98
C VAL A 83 11.60 -9.31 -11.27
N ASP A 84 12.04 -9.90 -12.39
CA ASP A 84 11.32 -9.81 -13.67
C ASP A 84 9.88 -10.34 -13.54
N SER A 85 9.75 -11.52 -12.92
CA SER A 85 8.45 -12.17 -12.71
C SER A 85 7.53 -11.35 -11.80
N LEU A 86 8.06 -10.76 -10.72
CA LEU A 86 7.28 -9.89 -9.83
C LEU A 86 6.84 -8.61 -10.53
N SER A 87 7.70 -7.99 -11.33
CA SER A 87 7.39 -6.76 -12.07
C SER A 87 6.29 -6.96 -13.13
N LYS A 88 6.10 -8.19 -13.59
CA LYS A 88 5.09 -8.58 -14.60
C LYS A 88 3.80 -9.14 -14.00
N GLN A 89 3.75 -9.40 -12.70
CA GLN A 89 2.56 -9.89 -12.02
C GLN A 89 1.76 -8.76 -11.40
N ILE A 90 0.46 -8.73 -11.70
CA ILE A 90 -0.44 -7.75 -11.11
C ILE A 90 -0.74 -8.10 -9.66
N ALA A 91 -0.69 -7.11 -8.79
CA ALA A 91 -1.16 -7.21 -7.40
C ALA A 91 -2.69 -7.13 -7.34
N GLY A 92 -3.28 -7.70 -6.29
CA GLY A 92 -4.72 -7.58 -6.05
C GLY A 92 -5.13 -6.15 -5.67
N ARG A 93 -6.44 -5.87 -5.69
CA ARG A 93 -6.99 -4.55 -5.33
C ARG A 93 -7.23 -4.45 -3.83
N PHE A 94 -6.95 -3.29 -3.22
CA PHE A 94 -7.26 -3.05 -1.80
C PHE A 94 -8.75 -2.78 -1.59
N THR A 95 -9.56 -3.83 -1.47
CA THR A 95 -11.02 -3.75 -1.22
C THR A 95 -11.49 -4.89 -0.32
N VAL A 96 -12.73 -4.80 0.16
CA VAL A 96 -13.43 -5.95 0.74
C VAL A 96 -13.51 -7.12 -0.25
N LYS A 97 -13.72 -8.33 0.28
CA LYS A 97 -13.88 -9.58 -0.48
C LYS A 97 -12.69 -9.90 -1.42
N ASN A 98 -11.52 -9.31 -1.17
CA ASN A 98 -10.30 -9.53 -1.95
C ASN A 98 -9.08 -9.93 -1.08
N HIS A 99 -9.30 -10.33 0.19
CA HIS A 99 -8.24 -10.92 0.99
C HIS A 99 -7.98 -12.35 0.52
N PRO A 100 -6.71 -12.77 0.37
CA PRO A 100 -6.41 -14.18 0.17
C PRO A 100 -6.80 -14.98 1.41
N HIS A 101 -7.03 -16.29 1.26
CA HIS A 101 -7.56 -17.14 2.33
C HIS A 101 -6.79 -17.01 3.67
N PHE A 102 -5.45 -17.02 3.64
CA PHE A 102 -4.64 -16.81 4.84
C PHE A 102 -4.76 -15.37 5.40
N GLY A 103 -4.95 -14.38 4.52
CA GLY A 103 -5.08 -12.97 4.85
C GLY A 103 -6.36 -12.65 5.63
N VAL A 104 -7.41 -13.48 5.50
CA VAL A 104 -8.65 -13.34 6.28
C VAL A 104 -8.39 -13.44 7.78
N LYS A 105 -7.53 -14.38 8.22
CA LYS A 105 -7.16 -14.52 9.64
C LYS A 105 -6.44 -13.27 10.14
N VAL A 106 -5.56 -12.70 9.32
CA VAL A 106 -4.85 -11.46 9.66
C VAL A 106 -5.83 -10.30 9.76
N ALA A 107 -6.72 -10.12 8.78
CA ALA A 107 -7.76 -9.09 8.80
C ALA A 107 -8.65 -9.18 10.05
N LYS A 108 -9.07 -10.40 10.44
CA LYS A 108 -9.82 -10.64 11.68
C LYS A 108 -9.05 -10.18 12.92
N ASN A 109 -7.74 -10.45 12.98
CA ASN A 109 -6.90 -10.01 14.08
C ASN A 109 -6.73 -8.49 14.11
N VAL A 110 -6.58 -7.83 12.96
CA VAL A 110 -6.51 -6.35 12.88
C VAL A 110 -7.78 -5.71 13.42
N ILE A 111 -8.95 -6.26 13.07
CA ILE A 111 -10.25 -5.78 13.58
C ILE A 111 -10.32 -5.98 15.10
N LYS A 112 -10.00 -7.18 15.60
CA LYS A 112 -9.99 -7.46 17.05
C LYS A 112 -9.03 -6.54 17.81
N HIS A 113 -7.81 -6.37 17.31
CA HIS A 113 -6.81 -5.49 17.89
C HIS A 113 -7.30 -4.04 17.91
N GLY A 114 -7.99 -3.59 16.85
CA GLY A 114 -8.59 -2.26 16.79
C GLY A 114 -9.65 -2.05 17.88
N ARG A 115 -10.43 -3.08 18.20
CA ARG A 115 -11.42 -3.07 19.28
C ARG A 115 -10.76 -3.06 20.66
N GLU A 116 -9.73 -3.89 20.86
CA GLU A 116 -8.94 -3.93 22.11
C GLU A 116 -8.32 -2.57 22.43
N LEU A 117 -7.78 -1.91 21.41
CA LEU A 117 -7.17 -0.58 21.51
C LEU A 117 -8.19 0.56 21.47
N ARG A 118 -9.48 0.23 21.30
CA ARG A 118 -10.59 1.18 21.28
C ARG A 118 -10.41 2.29 20.24
N LEU A 119 -9.93 1.93 19.05
CA LEU A 119 -9.89 2.86 17.92
C LEU A 119 -11.29 3.44 17.69
N GLN A 120 -11.35 4.74 17.42
CA GLN A 120 -12.62 5.41 17.14
C GLN A 120 -13.23 4.94 15.81
N SER A 121 -14.48 5.33 15.57
CA SER A 121 -15.16 5.00 14.32
C SER A 121 -14.50 5.67 13.12
N TYR A 122 -14.73 5.10 11.95
CA TYR A 122 -14.19 5.58 10.69
C TYR A 122 -14.55 7.04 10.42
N ASN A 123 -15.80 7.43 10.70
CA ASN A 123 -16.26 8.81 10.57
C ASN A 123 -15.53 9.79 11.52
N ASN A 124 -15.12 9.36 12.72
CA ASN A 124 -14.33 10.21 13.62
C ASN A 124 -12.92 10.45 13.06
N TYR A 125 -12.31 9.46 12.42
CA TYR A 125 -11.06 9.66 11.71
C TYR A 125 -11.22 10.55 10.47
N ARG A 126 -12.30 10.38 9.68
CA ARG A 126 -12.60 11.31 8.58
C ARG A 126 -12.67 12.76 9.08
N LYS A 127 -13.45 13.03 10.14
CA LYS A 127 -13.52 14.36 10.76
C LYS A 127 -12.15 14.86 11.22
N ARG A 128 -11.34 14.00 11.86
CA ARG A 128 -10.00 14.36 12.35
C ARG A 128 -9.06 14.80 11.23
N PHE A 129 -9.27 14.30 10.01
CA PHE A 129 -8.51 14.65 8.81
C PHE A 129 -9.29 15.59 7.88
N ASN A 130 -10.25 16.35 8.42
CA ASN A 130 -11.03 17.37 7.70
C ASN A 130 -11.88 16.85 6.54
N LEU A 131 -12.22 15.56 6.56
CA LEU A 131 -13.13 14.95 5.60
C LEU A 131 -14.56 14.93 6.14
N GLN A 132 -15.52 15.07 5.22
CA GLN A 132 -16.93 14.96 5.56
C GLN A 132 -17.26 13.53 5.99
N PRO A 133 -17.93 13.32 7.14
CA PRO A 133 -18.37 11.99 7.55
C PRO A 133 -19.38 11.43 6.53
N PHE A 134 -19.35 10.12 6.33
CA PHE A 134 -20.37 9.43 5.54
C PHE A 134 -21.70 9.44 6.28
N GLN A 135 -22.78 9.75 5.55
CA GLN A 135 -24.15 9.84 6.06
C GLN A 135 -24.93 8.55 5.86
N SER A 136 -24.45 7.64 5.00
CA SER A 136 -25.05 6.33 4.77
C SER A 136 -24.00 5.31 4.34
N PHE A 137 -24.33 4.03 4.48
CA PHE A 137 -23.51 2.93 3.99
C PHE A 137 -23.37 2.97 2.46
N GLU A 138 -24.40 3.39 1.72
CA GLU A 138 -24.31 3.56 0.27
C GLU A 138 -23.33 4.66 -0.13
N GLN A 139 -23.23 5.74 0.64
CA GLN A 139 -22.25 6.80 0.38
C GLN A 139 -20.81 6.29 0.56
N LEU A 140 -20.58 5.47 1.59
CA LEU A 140 -19.30 4.82 1.87
C LEU A 140 -18.92 3.86 0.73
N THR A 141 -19.80 2.91 0.39
CA THR A 141 -19.45 1.77 -0.45
C THR A 141 -19.62 2.04 -1.95
N GLY A 142 -20.53 2.92 -2.33
CA GLY A 142 -20.99 3.04 -3.72
C GLY A 142 -21.66 1.77 -4.28
N ASN A 143 -21.94 0.77 -3.45
CA ASN A 143 -22.55 -0.51 -3.82
C ASN A 143 -23.68 -0.88 -2.84
N LYS A 144 -24.90 -1.05 -3.36
CA LYS A 144 -26.12 -1.28 -2.56
C LYS A 144 -26.10 -2.59 -1.77
N LYS A 145 -25.56 -3.66 -2.37
CA LYS A 145 -25.46 -4.97 -1.72
C LYS A 145 -24.52 -4.92 -0.52
N LEU A 146 -23.30 -4.40 -0.72
CA LEU A 146 -22.33 -4.23 0.36
C LEU A 146 -22.84 -3.24 1.43
N ALA A 147 -23.50 -2.16 1.01
CA ALA A 147 -24.12 -1.22 1.95
C ALA A 147 -25.13 -1.91 2.85
N LYS A 148 -25.98 -2.78 2.30
CA LYS A 148 -26.98 -3.53 3.07
C LYS A 148 -26.37 -4.55 4.02
N GLU A 149 -25.31 -5.24 3.59
CA GLU A 149 -24.54 -6.17 4.43
C GLU A 149 -23.95 -5.42 5.64
N LEU A 150 -23.30 -4.27 5.41
CA LEU A 150 -22.71 -3.45 6.48
C LEU A 150 -23.76 -2.82 7.40
N GLU A 151 -24.88 -2.34 6.85
CA GLU A 151 -25.99 -1.79 7.63
C GLU A 151 -26.57 -2.82 8.59
N THR A 152 -26.76 -4.06 8.11
CA THR A 152 -27.24 -5.18 8.95
C THR A 152 -26.28 -5.48 10.11
N LEU A 153 -24.96 -5.34 9.89
CA LEU A 153 -23.94 -5.65 10.90
C LEU A 153 -23.72 -4.53 11.91
N TYR A 154 -23.71 -3.26 11.46
CA TYR A 154 -23.35 -2.12 12.30
C TYR A 154 -24.55 -1.31 12.80
N GLY A 155 -25.69 -1.33 12.09
CA GLY A 155 -26.89 -0.56 12.40
C GLY A 155 -26.76 0.96 12.18
N ASP A 156 -25.58 1.54 12.44
CA ASP A 156 -25.30 2.98 12.29
C ASP A 156 -23.98 3.17 11.52
N ILE A 157 -23.99 4.09 10.54
CA ILE A 157 -22.81 4.48 9.75
C ILE A 157 -21.68 5.01 10.65
N ASN A 158 -22.01 5.62 11.79
CA ASN A 158 -21.04 6.09 12.78
C ASN A 158 -20.46 4.97 13.66
N GLY A 159 -20.95 3.74 13.52
CA GLY A 159 -20.41 2.54 14.17
C GLY A 159 -19.32 1.82 13.36
N VAL A 160 -19.12 2.17 12.08
CA VAL A 160 -18.15 1.50 11.20
C VAL A 160 -16.74 1.62 11.76
N GLU A 161 -16.06 0.47 11.91
CA GLU A 161 -14.70 0.39 12.43
C GLU A 161 -13.65 0.87 11.43
N PHE A 162 -12.54 1.38 11.95
CA PHE A 162 -11.47 1.99 11.15
C PHE A 162 -11.01 1.15 9.95
N TYR A 163 -10.54 -0.07 10.19
CA TYR A 163 -9.99 -0.92 9.12
C TYR A 163 -11.08 -1.42 8.15
N VAL A 164 -12.30 -1.63 8.64
CA VAL A 164 -13.45 -2.02 7.81
C VAL A 164 -13.85 -0.88 6.87
N GLY A 165 -13.89 0.35 7.38
CA GLY A 165 -14.12 1.55 6.58
C GLY A 165 -13.09 1.71 5.46
N LEU A 166 -11.79 1.55 5.77
CA LEU A 166 -10.71 1.67 4.78
C LEU A 166 -10.87 0.70 3.59
N LEU A 167 -11.30 -0.54 3.86
CA LEU A 167 -11.52 -1.57 2.83
C LEU A 167 -12.83 -1.41 2.06
N SER A 168 -13.84 -0.81 2.70
CA SER A 168 -15.20 -0.74 2.16
C SER A 168 -15.47 0.54 1.39
N GLU A 169 -14.64 1.56 1.55
CA GLU A 169 -14.81 2.82 0.86
C GLU A 169 -14.61 2.67 -0.66
N LYS A 170 -15.55 3.24 -1.43
CA LYS A 170 -15.47 3.27 -2.88
C LYS A 170 -14.18 3.94 -3.36
N LEU A 171 -13.56 3.37 -4.39
CA LEU A 171 -12.38 3.97 -5.01
C LEU A 171 -12.78 4.95 -6.12
N ARG A 172 -11.94 5.95 -6.34
CA ARG A 172 -12.01 6.78 -7.55
C ARG A 172 -11.60 5.94 -8.79
N PRO A 173 -12.06 6.30 -10.00
CA PRO A 173 -11.61 5.64 -11.22
C PRO A 173 -10.08 5.60 -11.30
N LYS A 174 -9.52 4.42 -11.59
CA LYS A 174 -8.06 4.18 -11.72
C LYS A 174 -7.23 4.46 -10.45
N ALA A 175 -7.88 4.62 -9.29
CA ALA A 175 -7.19 4.83 -8.02
C ALA A 175 -6.91 3.49 -7.34
N MET A 176 -5.71 3.34 -6.78
CA MET A 176 -5.35 2.18 -5.97
C MET A 176 -6.02 2.21 -4.59
N PHE A 177 -6.24 3.41 -4.05
CA PHE A 177 -6.75 3.63 -2.71
C PHE A 177 -7.90 4.64 -2.68
N SER A 178 -8.71 4.57 -1.62
CA SER A 178 -9.86 5.46 -1.41
C SER A 178 -9.42 6.87 -0.98
N GLU A 179 -10.36 7.82 -0.93
CA GLU A 179 -10.07 9.19 -0.51
C GLU A 179 -9.53 9.21 0.92
N THR A 180 -10.23 8.59 1.88
CA THR A 180 -9.78 8.56 3.27
C THR A 180 -8.41 7.91 3.40
N MET A 181 -8.17 6.82 2.67
CA MET A 181 -6.88 6.12 2.71
C MET A 181 -5.72 7.04 2.31
N MET A 182 -5.91 7.85 1.26
CA MET A 182 -4.91 8.82 0.81
C MET A 182 -4.74 9.98 1.81
N GLU A 183 -5.83 10.53 2.33
CA GLU A 183 -5.80 11.69 3.22
C GLU A 183 -5.28 11.37 4.63
N LEU A 184 -5.45 10.13 5.09
CA LEU A 184 -4.85 9.65 6.33
C LEU A 184 -3.41 9.17 6.11
N GLY A 185 -3.18 8.39 5.04
CA GLY A 185 -1.90 7.78 4.77
C GLY A 185 -0.81 8.78 4.36
N SER A 186 -1.16 9.80 3.58
CA SER A 186 -0.17 10.75 3.05
C SER A 186 0.53 11.56 4.14
N PRO A 187 -0.18 12.16 5.13
CA PRO A 187 0.49 12.86 6.23
C PRO A 187 1.44 11.96 7.03
N PHE A 188 1.05 10.73 7.35
CA PHE A 188 1.92 9.79 8.08
C PHE A 188 3.15 9.38 7.25
N SER A 189 2.95 9.03 5.99
CA SER A 189 4.03 8.63 5.07
C SER A 189 5.02 9.77 4.83
N LEU A 190 4.54 10.97 4.48
CA LEU A 190 5.39 12.13 4.23
C LEU A 190 6.12 12.57 5.50
N LYS A 191 5.44 12.56 6.65
CA LYS A 191 6.09 12.82 7.93
C LYS A 191 7.20 11.81 8.19
N GLY A 192 6.95 10.52 8.02
CA GLY A 192 7.94 9.46 8.24
C GLY A 192 9.18 9.56 7.35
N LEU A 193 9.00 10.01 6.11
CA LEU A 193 10.10 10.21 5.15
C LEU A 193 10.87 11.50 5.43
N MET A 194 10.18 12.64 5.48
CA MET A 194 10.81 13.95 5.50
C MET A 194 11.37 14.33 6.88
N SER A 195 10.86 13.72 7.95
CA SER A 195 11.36 13.96 9.31
C SER A 195 12.56 13.11 9.70
N ASN A 196 13.08 12.29 8.79
CA ASN A 196 14.35 11.61 9.02
C ASN A 196 15.46 12.65 9.24
N PRO A 197 16.35 12.49 10.25
CA PRO A 197 17.43 13.44 10.50
C PRO A 197 18.35 13.68 9.30
N LEU A 198 18.51 12.70 8.40
CA LEU A 198 19.27 12.87 7.16
C LEU A 198 18.68 13.96 6.26
N SER A 199 17.37 14.20 6.33
CA SER A 199 16.67 15.26 5.59
C SER A 199 16.77 16.63 6.26
N SER A 200 17.47 16.75 7.40
CA SER A 200 17.62 18.03 8.10
C SER A 200 18.74 18.88 7.50
N PRO A 201 18.70 20.23 7.63
CA PRO A 201 19.75 21.12 7.11
C PRO A 201 21.15 20.76 7.62
N LYS A 202 21.24 20.21 8.84
CA LYS A 202 22.51 19.84 9.47
C LYS A 202 23.18 18.63 8.80
N TYR A 203 22.39 17.67 8.31
CA TYR A 203 22.88 16.40 7.78
C TYR A 203 22.79 16.30 6.25
N TRP A 204 21.92 17.06 5.60
CA TRP A 204 21.76 17.01 4.14
C TRP A 204 22.88 17.77 3.41
N LYS A 205 24.08 17.20 3.43
CA LYS A 205 25.29 17.76 2.82
C LYS A 205 26.23 16.64 2.34
N PRO A 206 27.07 16.87 1.32
CA PRO A 206 27.94 15.84 0.77
C PRO A 206 28.83 15.14 1.78
N SER A 207 29.37 15.87 2.76
CA SER A 207 30.25 15.29 3.79
C SER A 207 29.58 14.19 4.63
N THR A 208 28.26 14.25 4.81
CA THR A 208 27.49 13.20 5.54
C THR A 208 27.50 11.87 4.79
N PHE A 209 27.58 11.92 3.46
CA PHE A 209 27.52 10.76 2.58
C PHE A 209 28.90 10.39 2.03
N GLY A 210 29.99 10.86 2.64
CA GLY A 210 31.35 10.55 2.20
C GLY A 210 31.82 11.35 0.97
N GLY A 211 31.22 12.50 0.69
CA GLY A 211 31.58 13.39 -0.42
C GLY A 211 30.53 13.44 -1.53
N ALA A 212 30.88 14.07 -2.66
CA ALA A 212 29.97 14.26 -3.78
C ALA A 212 29.44 12.93 -4.35
N VAL A 213 30.31 11.92 -4.49
CA VAL A 213 29.96 10.61 -5.04
C VAL A 213 28.82 9.96 -4.25
N GLY A 214 28.93 9.86 -2.93
CA GLY A 214 27.88 9.24 -2.12
C GLY A 214 26.59 10.07 -2.07
N PHE A 215 26.69 11.39 -2.14
CA PHE A 215 25.52 12.26 -2.22
C PHE A 215 24.78 12.12 -3.55
N ASP A 216 25.51 12.01 -4.67
CA ASP A 216 24.95 11.78 -5.99
C ASP A 216 24.28 10.40 -6.11
N LEU A 217 24.81 9.38 -5.42
CA LEU A 217 24.15 8.07 -5.32
C LEU A 217 22.77 8.21 -4.66
N VAL A 218 22.64 8.98 -3.58
CA VAL A 218 21.35 9.22 -2.90
C VAL A 218 20.41 10.03 -3.79
N ASN A 219 20.91 11.09 -4.43
CA ASN A 219 20.11 12.01 -5.25
C ASN A 219 19.69 11.43 -6.60
N SER A 220 20.41 10.43 -7.12
CA SER A 220 20.13 9.79 -8.41
C SER A 220 19.64 8.35 -8.29
N ALA A 221 19.34 7.88 -7.07
CA ALA A 221 18.84 6.54 -6.80
C ALA A 221 17.51 6.30 -7.52
N THR A 222 17.40 5.18 -8.22
CA THR A 222 16.15 4.67 -8.80
C THR A 222 15.99 3.19 -8.49
N LEU A 223 14.75 2.68 -8.52
CA LEU A 223 14.45 1.26 -8.34
C LEU A 223 15.21 0.41 -9.36
N LYS A 224 15.24 0.87 -10.62
CA LYS A 224 15.98 0.20 -11.70
C LYS A 224 17.49 0.13 -11.42
N LYS A 225 18.11 1.23 -10.99
CA LYS A 225 19.55 1.22 -10.62
C LYS A 225 19.81 0.29 -9.45
N LEU A 226 18.95 0.30 -8.43
CA LEU A 226 19.08 -0.55 -7.25
C LEU A 226 19.17 -2.03 -7.64
N PHE A 227 18.30 -2.52 -8.53
CA PHE A 227 18.35 -3.92 -8.94
C PHE A 227 19.44 -4.18 -9.99
N CYS A 228 19.52 -3.38 -11.05
CA CYS A 228 20.40 -3.70 -12.17
C CYS A 228 21.89 -3.48 -11.89
N GLN A 229 22.26 -2.75 -10.84
CA GLN A 229 23.65 -2.64 -10.38
C GLN A 229 24.04 -3.74 -9.39
N ASN A 230 23.08 -4.53 -8.88
CA ASN A 230 23.30 -5.54 -7.85
C ASN A 230 22.89 -6.96 -8.30
N ILE A 231 22.54 -7.14 -9.57
CA ILE A 231 22.22 -8.42 -10.19
C ILE A 231 23.20 -8.67 -11.34
N ASN A 232 23.77 -9.86 -11.40
CA ASN A 232 24.65 -10.27 -12.50
C ASN A 232 23.86 -10.54 -13.78
N GLY A 233 24.43 -10.19 -14.93
CA GLY A 233 23.84 -10.42 -16.25
C GLY A 233 22.96 -9.26 -16.73
N ASP A 234 22.02 -9.58 -17.62
CA ASP A 234 21.13 -8.57 -18.19
C ASP A 234 20.17 -8.01 -17.14
N CYS A 235 19.96 -6.69 -17.21
CA CYS A 235 19.02 -5.97 -16.35
C CYS A 235 17.58 -6.45 -16.63
N PRO A 236 16.88 -7.05 -15.65
CA PRO A 236 15.51 -7.52 -15.84
C PRO A 236 14.52 -6.35 -15.95
N GLU A 237 13.24 -6.66 -16.21
CA GLU A 237 12.18 -5.68 -15.99
C GLU A 237 12.08 -5.35 -14.50
N VAL A 238 12.07 -4.05 -14.18
CA VAL A 238 12.02 -3.53 -12.81
C VAL A 238 11.07 -2.35 -12.78
N SER A 239 9.87 -2.56 -12.26
CA SER A 239 8.83 -1.54 -12.22
C SER A 239 7.79 -1.84 -11.14
N PHE A 240 7.21 -0.78 -10.55
CA PHE A 240 6.00 -0.91 -9.74
C PHE A 240 4.73 -1.05 -10.58
N ARG A 241 4.79 -0.75 -11.88
CA ARG A 241 3.67 -0.90 -12.82
C ARG A 241 3.94 -2.05 -13.78
N VAL A 242 2.95 -2.94 -13.93
CA VAL A 242 2.99 -4.03 -14.90
C VAL A 242 3.11 -3.48 -16.33
N PRO A 243 4.13 -3.88 -17.12
CA PRO A 243 4.31 -3.41 -18.49
C PRO A 243 3.12 -3.75 -19.39
N GLY A 244 2.71 -2.81 -20.24
CA GLY A 244 1.63 -3.04 -21.22
C GLY A 244 0.24 -3.22 -20.61
N PHE A 245 0.07 -3.08 -19.29
CA PHE A 245 -1.22 -3.20 -18.65
C PHE A 245 -2.16 -2.04 -19.05
N VAL A 246 -3.22 -2.40 -19.75
CA VAL A 246 -4.37 -1.53 -20.06
C VAL A 246 -5.51 -1.98 -19.15
N GLU A 247 -5.91 -1.12 -18.22
CA GLU A 247 -7.05 -1.36 -17.34
C GLU A 247 -8.33 -1.41 -18.20
N SER A 248 -9.06 -2.53 -18.17
CA SER A 248 -10.33 -2.64 -18.87
C SER A 248 -11.35 -1.67 -18.26
N GLN A 249 -12.13 -0.97 -19.10
CA GLN A 249 -13.22 -0.08 -18.66
C GLN A 249 -14.46 -0.86 -18.15
N GLY A 250 -14.25 -1.96 -17.44
CA GLY A 250 -15.35 -2.70 -16.83
C GLY A 250 -15.87 -1.92 -15.63
N GLU A 251 -17.12 -1.46 -15.69
CA GLU A 251 -17.92 -1.31 -14.48
C GLU A 251 -17.75 -2.60 -13.66
N ALA A 252 -17.60 -2.47 -12.35
CA ALA A 252 -17.51 -3.64 -11.49
C ALA A 252 -18.83 -4.43 -11.61
N ASP A 253 -18.88 -5.40 -12.51
CA ASP A 253 -20.01 -6.29 -12.65
C ASP A 253 -20.28 -6.95 -11.30
N ASP A 254 -21.51 -6.73 -10.83
CA ASP A 254 -22.06 -7.07 -9.50
C ASP A 254 -22.08 -8.60 -9.24
N GLU A 255 -21.56 -9.41 -10.17
CA GLU A 255 -21.60 -10.87 -10.17
C GLU A 255 -20.23 -11.55 -9.99
N SER A 256 -19.12 -10.81 -9.97
CA SER A 256 -17.77 -11.41 -9.80
C SER A 256 -17.43 -11.83 -8.36
N PHE A 257 -18.40 -11.74 -7.43
CA PHE A 257 -18.26 -12.23 -6.05
C PHE A 257 -18.24 -13.76 -6.04
N ARG A 258 -17.07 -14.36 -6.21
CA ARG A 258 -16.87 -15.79 -5.98
C ARG A 258 -17.28 -16.12 -4.54
N ASN A 259 -18.24 -17.03 -4.41
CA ASN A 259 -18.67 -17.57 -3.12
C ASN A 259 -17.46 -18.08 -2.35
N CYS A 260 -17.27 -17.59 -1.11
CA CYS A 260 -16.44 -18.30 -0.14
C CYS A 260 -17.08 -19.68 0.08
N PRO A 261 -16.34 -20.79 -0.06
CA PRO A 261 -16.87 -22.09 0.29
C PRO A 261 -17.24 -22.10 1.78
N GLU A 262 -18.50 -22.40 2.08
CA GLU A 262 -18.95 -22.69 3.43
C GLU A 262 -18.33 -24.01 3.92
N HIS A 263 -17.85 -23.97 5.16
CA HIS A 263 -17.53 -25.10 6.04
C HIS A 263 -16.44 -26.11 5.62
N GLY A 264 -15.39 -26.11 6.42
CA GLY A 264 -14.50 -27.25 6.67
C GLY A 264 -13.81 -27.02 8.00
N GLU A 265 -14.26 -27.73 9.03
CA GLU A 265 -13.66 -27.75 10.37
C GLU A 265 -12.15 -28.03 10.28
N LEU A 266 -11.37 -27.30 11.10
CA LEU A 266 -10.02 -27.68 11.51
C LEU A 266 -10.09 -28.15 12.95
#